data_AF-A0A0D5NQ69-F1
#
_entry.id   AF-A0A0D5NQ69-F1
#
_cell.length_a   1.000
_cell.length_b   1.000
_cell.length_c   1.000
_cell.angle_alpha   90.00
_cell.angle_beta   90.00
_cell.angle_gamma   90.00
#
_symmetry.space_group_name_H-M   'P 1'
#
loop_
_entity.id
_entity.type
_entity.pdbx_description
1 polymer ?
#
loop_
_entity_poly.entity_id
_entity_poly.type
_entity_poly.pdbx_seq_one_letter_code
_entity_poly.pdbx_strand_id
1 'polypeptide(L)'
;MYVLALPEGSVKISEVVPAMGEHWGNPQAGELPVGPIYGVYNGKLVFLEYMIDQDAFVNGNSFVNLGGMKGVPSPAVVQLDIEYQPQGHPGFEDPHYDIHAYFITDEEQQKIK
;
A
#
# COMPACT_ATOMS: atom_id res chain seq x y z
N MET A 1 13.43 -8.11 17.22
CA MET A 1 12.27 -8.81 16.64
C MET A 1 11.22 -7.77 16.29
N TYR A 2 10.71 -7.80 15.06
CA TYR A 2 9.57 -6.99 14.62
C TYR A 2 8.29 -7.78 14.91
N VAL A 3 7.36 -7.22 15.67
CA VAL A 3 6.00 -7.76 15.81
C VAL A 3 5.11 -6.88 14.95
N LEU A 4 4.44 -7.49 13.97
CA LEU A 4 3.52 -6.75 13.11
C LEU A 4 2.33 -6.24 13.94
N ALA A 5 2.17 -4.92 13.94
CA ALA A 5 0.98 -4.24 14.43
C ALA A 5 0.55 -3.25 13.35
N LEU A 6 -0.60 -3.49 12.73
CA LEU A 6 -1.23 -2.52 11.84
C LEU A 6 -1.95 -1.45 12.66
N PRO A 7 -2.16 -0.24 12.12
CA PRO A 7 -2.98 0.77 12.77
C PRO A 7 -4.37 0.27 13.15
N GLU A 8 -4.94 0.87 14.19
CA GLU A 8 -6.26 0.48 14.69
C GLU A 8 -7.33 0.63 13.60
N GLY A 9 -8.22 -0.35 13.50
CA GLY A 9 -9.28 -0.38 12.50
C GLY A 9 -8.86 -0.93 11.13
N SER A 10 -7.60 -1.31 10.93
CA SER A 10 -7.18 -2.04 9.74
C SER A 10 -7.90 -3.39 9.63
N VAL A 11 -8.51 -3.64 8.48
CA VAL A 11 -9.19 -4.89 8.12
C VAL A 11 -8.62 -5.45 6.82
N LYS A 12 -8.65 -6.78 6.66
CA LYS A 12 -8.28 -7.44 5.41
C LYS A 12 -9.29 -7.10 4.33
N ILE A 13 -8.82 -6.60 3.19
CA ILE A 13 -9.63 -6.19 2.04
C ILE A 13 -9.39 -7.07 0.81
N SER A 14 -8.31 -7.85 0.78
CA SER A 14 -8.11 -8.89 -0.24
C SER A 14 -7.46 -10.14 0.35
N GLU A 15 -7.62 -11.26 -0.33
CA GLU A 15 -6.77 -12.44 -0.15
C GLU A 15 -5.34 -12.18 -0.66
N VAL A 16 -4.47 -13.17 -0.51
CA VAL A 16 -3.08 -13.11 -0.99
C VAL A 16 -3.06 -12.90 -2.50
N VAL A 17 -2.40 -11.83 -2.94
CA VAL A 17 -2.05 -11.57 -4.33
C VAL A 17 -0.57 -11.92 -4.53
N PRO A 18 -0.21 -12.69 -5.58
CA PRO A 18 1.19 -13.02 -5.86
C PRO A 18 2.06 -11.76 -5.93
N ALA A 19 3.26 -11.84 -5.36
CA ALA A 19 4.19 -10.71 -5.24
C ALA A 19 3.70 -9.52 -4.38
N MET A 20 2.56 -9.60 -3.71
CA MET A 20 2.05 -8.49 -2.88
C MET A 20 1.69 -8.94 -1.46
N GLY A 21 0.97 -10.05 -1.33
CA GLY A 21 0.40 -10.50 -0.06
C GLY A 21 -1.08 -10.18 0.06
N GLU A 22 -1.61 -10.30 1.28
CA GLU A 22 -2.94 -9.81 1.62
C GLU A 22 -2.92 -8.28 1.66
N HIS A 23 -3.96 -7.64 1.12
CA HIS A 23 -4.13 -6.21 1.31
C HIS A 23 -5.00 -5.96 2.53
N TRP A 24 -4.55 -5.01 3.34
CA TRP A 24 -5.26 -4.51 4.50
C TRP A 24 -5.45 -2.99 4.38
N GLY A 25 -6.53 -2.46 4.92
CA GLY A 25 -6.80 -1.01 4.91
C GLY A 25 -7.83 -0.65 5.97
N ASN A 26 -8.07 0.65 6.18
CA ASN A 26 -9.09 1.13 7.11
C ASN A 26 -10.20 1.90 6.36
N PRO A 27 -11.28 1.23 5.94
CA PRO A 27 -12.41 1.89 5.26
C PRO A 27 -13.11 2.94 6.12
N GLN A 28 -13.01 2.85 7.46
CA GLN A 28 -13.66 3.79 8.38
C GLN A 28 -12.85 5.08 8.58
N ALA A 29 -11.57 5.10 8.19
CA ALA A 29 -10.71 6.27 8.28
C ALA A 29 -10.94 7.29 7.14
N GLY A 30 -11.66 6.91 6.09
CA GLY A 30 -11.88 7.76 4.91
C GLY A 30 -10.64 7.93 4.01
N GLU A 31 -9.67 7.05 4.16
CA GLU A 31 -8.38 7.08 3.44
C GLU A 31 -8.42 6.32 2.11
N LEU A 32 -9.33 5.36 1.94
CA LEU A 32 -9.50 4.61 0.69
C LEU A 32 -10.31 5.43 -0.33
N PRO A 33 -9.98 5.38 -1.64
CA PRO A 33 -8.99 4.48 -2.27
C PRO A 33 -7.54 4.97 -2.22
N VAL A 34 -7.26 6.22 -1.79
CA VAL A 34 -5.90 6.79 -1.82
C VAL A 34 -4.90 5.99 -0.98
N GLY A 35 -5.33 5.38 0.12
CA GLY A 35 -4.48 4.60 1.02
C GLY A 35 -4.08 5.38 2.29
N PRO A 36 -3.31 4.74 3.19
CA PRO A 36 -2.45 3.60 2.90
C PRO A 36 -3.20 2.27 2.78
N ILE A 37 -2.79 1.46 1.81
CA ILE A 37 -2.99 0.02 1.82
C ILE A 37 -1.74 -0.64 2.41
N TYR A 38 -1.93 -1.65 3.26
CA TYR A 38 -0.86 -2.41 3.88
C TYR A 38 -0.77 -3.80 3.24
N GLY A 39 0.32 -4.08 2.55
CA GLY A 39 0.64 -5.42 2.07
C GLY A 39 1.15 -6.28 3.23
N VAL A 40 0.50 -7.42 3.50
CA VAL A 40 0.88 -8.33 4.59
C VAL A 40 1.03 -9.75 4.08
N TYR A 41 2.15 -10.39 4.43
CA TYR A 41 2.36 -11.80 4.11
C TYR A 41 3.06 -12.51 5.27
N ASN A 42 2.48 -13.64 5.71
CA ASN A 42 2.98 -14.43 6.84
C ASN A 42 3.30 -13.61 8.10
N GLY A 43 2.42 -12.64 8.42
CA GLY A 43 2.57 -11.78 9.59
C GLY A 43 3.72 -10.76 9.48
N LYS A 44 4.20 -10.46 8.27
CA LYS A 44 5.17 -9.40 8.00
C LYS A 44 4.53 -8.31 7.14
N LEU A 45 4.92 -7.06 7.40
CA LEU A 45 4.60 -5.94 6.52
C LEU A 45 5.50 -6.03 5.29
N VAL A 46 4.88 -6.07 4.11
CA VAL A 46 5.52 -6.19 2.79
C VAL A 46 5.72 -4.80 2.20
N PHE A 47 4.65 -3.99 2.15
CA PHE A 47 4.68 -2.63 1.63
C PHE A 47 3.61 -1.73 2.26
N LEU A 48 3.74 -0.42 2.04
CA LEU A 48 2.63 0.53 1.99
C LEU A 48 2.37 0.92 0.55
N GLU A 49 1.11 1.05 0.19
CA GLU A 49 0.67 1.46 -1.14
C GLU A 49 -0.24 2.69 -1.04
N TYR A 50 -0.01 3.64 -1.93
CA TYR A 50 -0.91 4.77 -2.16
C TYR A 50 -1.27 4.84 -3.63
N MET A 51 -2.56 4.96 -3.91
CA MET A 51 -3.06 5.06 -5.27
C MET A 51 -3.45 6.51 -5.53
N ILE A 52 -2.71 7.19 -6.42
CA ILE A 52 -2.92 8.61 -6.73
C ILE A 52 -3.39 8.76 -8.17
N ASP A 53 -4.59 9.29 -8.34
CA ASP A 53 -5.20 9.56 -9.64
C ASP A 53 -4.27 10.41 -10.54
N GLN A 54 -4.14 10.01 -11.81
CA GLN A 54 -3.35 10.73 -12.80
C GLN A 54 -3.84 12.19 -12.98
N ASP A 55 -5.14 12.41 -13.03
CA ASP A 55 -5.74 13.74 -13.17
C ASP A 55 -5.37 14.63 -11.98
N ALA A 56 -5.22 14.07 -10.79
CA ALA A 56 -4.77 14.85 -9.63
C ALA A 56 -3.34 15.38 -9.83
N PHE A 57 -2.44 14.58 -10.40
CA PHE A 57 -1.10 15.05 -10.77
C PHE A 57 -1.13 16.07 -11.92
N VAL A 58 -1.92 15.83 -12.96
CA VAL A 58 -2.08 16.77 -14.09
C VAL A 58 -2.57 18.14 -13.61
N ASN A 59 -3.46 18.16 -12.62
CA ASN A 59 -4.02 19.38 -12.05
C ASN A 59 -3.14 20.03 -10.96
N GLY A 60 -1.98 19.45 -10.65
CA GLY A 60 -1.04 19.98 -9.66
C GLY A 60 -1.53 19.87 -8.21
N ASN A 61 -2.42 18.91 -7.93
CA ASN A 61 -2.91 18.67 -6.58
C ASN A 61 -1.77 18.16 -5.68
N SER A 62 -1.81 18.55 -4.40
CA SER A 62 -0.86 18.09 -3.40
C SER A 62 -1.48 17.03 -2.51
N PHE A 63 -0.71 15.98 -2.24
CA PHE A 63 -1.04 14.92 -1.28
C PHE A 63 0.00 14.96 -0.16
N VAL A 64 -0.41 15.42 1.02
CA VAL A 64 0.49 15.71 2.13
C VAL A 64 0.04 14.99 3.38
N ASN A 65 1.00 14.55 4.21
CA ASN A 65 0.74 13.83 5.45
C ASN A 65 -0.18 12.61 5.28
N LEU A 66 -0.01 11.87 4.17
CA LEU A 66 -0.72 10.61 3.96
C LEU A 66 -0.49 9.67 5.14
N GLY A 67 -1.53 8.91 5.50
CA GLY A 67 -1.47 7.90 6.55
C GLY A 67 -0.35 6.89 6.29
N GLY A 68 0.06 6.11 7.29
CA GLY A 68 1.12 5.12 7.13
C GLY A 68 1.18 4.23 8.36
N MET A 69 2.39 3.98 8.89
CA MET A 69 2.58 3.24 10.16
C MET A 69 2.58 4.17 11.38
N LYS A 70 1.76 5.23 11.37
CA LYS A 70 1.77 6.24 12.45
C LYS A 70 1.30 5.61 13.77
N GLY A 71 2.13 5.70 14.80
CA GLY A 71 1.81 5.19 16.14
C GLY A 71 2.07 3.69 16.34
N VAL A 72 2.60 3.00 15.32
CA VAL A 72 2.97 1.57 15.39
C VAL A 72 4.40 1.37 14.86
N PRO A 73 5.12 0.31 15.27
CA PRO A 73 6.44 0.01 14.73
C PRO A 73 6.40 -0.23 13.21
N SER A 74 7.40 0.26 12.50
CA SER A 74 7.59 0.00 11.06
C SER A 74 9.02 -0.48 10.81
N PRO A 75 9.24 -1.45 9.90
CA PRO A 75 10.56 -1.72 9.35
C PRO A 75 11.04 -0.55 8.47
N ALA A 76 12.32 -0.57 8.11
CA ALA A 76 12.90 0.40 7.19
C ALA A 76 12.44 0.12 5.75
N VAL A 77 12.19 1.18 4.99
CA VAL A 77 11.91 1.08 3.54
C VAL A 77 13.17 0.61 2.83
N VAL A 78 13.02 -0.41 1.99
CA VAL A 78 14.10 -1.02 1.19
C VAL A 78 14.04 -0.54 -0.25
N GLN A 79 12.83 -0.36 -0.80
CA GLN A 79 12.58 0.04 -2.19
C GLN A 79 11.33 0.93 -2.27
N LEU A 80 11.29 1.80 -3.27
CA LEU A 80 10.13 2.60 -3.63
C LEU A 80 9.84 2.42 -5.12
N ASP A 81 8.62 2.01 -5.44
CA ASP A 81 8.14 1.94 -6.81
C ASP A 81 7.02 2.97 -7.03
N ILE A 82 6.97 3.52 -8.25
CA ILE A 82 5.93 4.44 -8.71
C ILE A 82 5.50 3.94 -10.09
N GLU A 83 4.33 3.32 -10.13
CA GLU A 83 3.88 2.51 -11.26
C GLU A 83 2.61 3.11 -11.85
N TYR A 84 2.64 3.43 -13.13
CA TYR A 84 1.45 3.97 -13.81
C TYR A 84 0.53 2.82 -14.22
N GLN A 85 -0.73 2.88 -13.78
CA GLN A 85 -1.80 1.97 -14.13
C GLN A 85 -2.76 2.64 -15.14
N PRO A 86 -2.46 2.62 -16.44
CA PRO A 86 -3.21 3.39 -17.45
C PRO A 86 -4.65 2.92 -17.67
N GLN A 87 -5.04 1.77 -17.11
CA GLN A 87 -6.41 1.24 -17.17
C GLN A 87 -7.00 1.00 -15.76
N GLY A 88 -6.31 1.43 -14.71
CA GLY A 88 -6.62 1.05 -13.34
C GLY A 88 -6.60 -0.47 -13.11
N HIS A 89 -7.12 -0.89 -11.96
CA HIS A 89 -7.30 -2.30 -11.59
C HIS A 89 -8.41 -2.44 -10.54
N PRO A 90 -8.87 -3.67 -10.21
CA PRO A 90 -9.87 -3.86 -9.16
C PRO A 90 -9.44 -3.16 -7.86
N GLY A 91 -10.32 -2.31 -7.32
CA GLY A 91 -10.04 -1.45 -6.15
C GLY A 91 -9.85 0.03 -6.51
N PHE A 92 -9.38 0.34 -7.72
CA PHE A 92 -9.28 1.70 -8.27
C PHE A 92 -9.27 1.64 -9.81
N GLU A 93 -10.41 1.92 -10.43
CA GLU A 93 -10.62 1.65 -11.87
C GLU A 93 -10.15 2.77 -12.81
N ASP A 94 -9.94 3.99 -12.31
CA ASP A 94 -9.45 5.11 -13.11
C ASP A 94 -7.91 5.07 -13.27
N PRO A 95 -7.31 5.70 -14.29
CA PRO A 95 -5.87 5.79 -14.42
C PRO A 95 -5.22 6.45 -13.21
N HIS A 96 -4.30 5.73 -12.57
CA HIS A 96 -3.62 6.21 -11.36
C HIS A 96 -2.17 5.74 -11.33
N TYR A 97 -1.43 6.22 -10.33
CA TYR A 97 -0.12 5.71 -9.98
C TYR A 97 -0.22 4.94 -8.66
N ASP A 98 0.28 3.71 -8.66
CA ASP A 98 0.57 2.98 -7.44
C ASP A 98 1.94 3.41 -6.93
N ILE A 99 1.97 3.85 -5.67
CA ILE A 99 3.18 4.27 -5.00
C ILE A 99 3.45 3.29 -3.88
N HIS A 100 4.36 2.36 -4.13
CA HIS A 100 4.70 1.28 -3.20
C HIS A 100 5.99 1.60 -2.44
N ALA A 101 5.90 1.75 -1.12
CA ALA A 101 7.06 1.74 -0.24
C ALA A 101 7.25 0.33 0.33
N TYR A 102 8.18 -0.43 -0.23
CA TYR A 102 8.47 -1.82 0.17
C TYR A 102 9.41 -1.89 1.37
N PHE A 103 9.16 -2.87 2.24
CA PHE A 103 9.96 -3.16 3.43
C PHE A 103 10.73 -4.48 3.34
N ILE A 104 10.60 -5.18 2.21
CA ILE A 104 11.33 -6.39 1.87
C ILE A 104 12.05 -6.18 0.54
N THR A 105 12.97 -7.07 0.21
CA THR A 105 13.66 -7.06 -1.10
C THR A 105 12.75 -7.56 -2.22
N ASP A 106 13.00 -7.15 -3.46
CA ASP A 106 12.31 -7.73 -4.64
C ASP A 106 12.46 -9.27 -4.69
N GLU A 107 13.62 -9.81 -4.30
CA GLU A 107 13.80 -11.28 -4.24
C GLU A 107 12.83 -11.95 -3.24
N GLU A 108 12.54 -11.31 -2.11
CA GLU A 108 11.53 -11.78 -1.16
C GLU A 108 10.11 -11.59 -1.71
N GLN A 109 9.86 -10.47 -2.39
CA GLN A 109 8.58 -10.17 -3.04
C GLN A 109 8.18 -11.26 -4.02
N GLN A 110 9.08 -11.65 -4.94
CA GLN A 110 8.81 -12.69 -5.96
C GLN A 110 8.51 -14.09 -5.38
N LYS A 111 8.83 -14.32 -4.09
CA LYS A 111 8.55 -15.56 -3.36
C LYS A 111 7.15 -15.59 -2.73
N ILE A 112 6.41 -14.49 -2.72
CA ILE A 112 5.03 -14.43 -2.24
C ILE A 112 4.11 -15.14 -3.25
N LYS A 113 3.26 -16.06 -2.78
CA LYS A 113 2.37 -16.91 -3.58
C LYS A 113 1.00 -17.03 -2.93
#